data_AF-X1GXM2-F1
#
_entry.id   AF-X1GXM2-F1
#
_cell.length_a   1.000
_cell.length_b   1.000
_cell.length_c   1.000
_cell.angle_alpha   90.00
_cell.angle_beta   90.00
_cell.angle_gamma   90.00
#
_symmetry.space_group_name_H-M   'P 1'
#
loop_
_entity.id
_entity.type
_entity.pdbx_description
1 polymer ?
#
loop_
_entity_poly.entity_id
_entity_poly.type
_entity_poly.pdbx_seq_one_letter_code
_entity_poly.pdbx_strand_id
1 'polypeptide(L)'
;MRFQVFKNGKFVEDFTLSGAYMFGVDSIPLYTVNKITFKKGIIECKRKSSESAGLALLWPVEGFGNIFLPTARLPERKGAYNLNVELARAKLMQITLKREDWSLFEESNSFTDLVHQSKDLFIEALQNISDPGRASLLADESLEKALVFSEKLSARHAELFFAEKYKNKVLGR
;
A
#
# COMPACT_ATOMS: atom_id res chain seq x y z
N MET A 1 -3.09 10.76 -15.52
CA MET A 1 -2.11 10.02 -14.69
C MET A 1 -1.87 8.61 -15.22
N ARG A 2 -0.65 8.06 -15.13
CA ARG A 2 -0.30 6.75 -15.71
C ARG A 2 0.54 5.91 -14.75
N PHE A 3 0.31 4.60 -14.75
CA PHE A 3 1.05 3.63 -13.93
C PHE A 3 1.53 2.45 -14.78
N GLN A 4 2.80 2.11 -14.71
CA GLN A 4 3.36 0.87 -15.23
C GLN A 4 3.10 -0.27 -14.25
N VAL A 5 2.71 -1.41 -14.80
CA VAL A 5 2.39 -2.62 -14.03
C VAL A 5 3.49 -3.65 -14.25
N PHE A 6 4.04 -4.15 -13.15
CA PHE A 6 5.04 -5.21 -13.17
C PHE A 6 4.55 -6.41 -12.38
N LYS A 7 4.99 -7.60 -12.81
CA LYS A 7 4.80 -8.87 -12.09
C LYS A 7 6.11 -9.62 -12.12
N ASN A 8 6.65 -9.96 -10.95
CA ASN A 8 7.94 -10.63 -10.81
C ASN A 8 9.05 -9.90 -11.59
N GLY A 9 9.09 -8.57 -11.50
CA GLY A 9 10.10 -7.74 -12.18
C GLY A 9 9.91 -7.56 -13.68
N LYS A 10 8.91 -8.22 -14.27
CA LYS A 10 8.65 -8.16 -15.71
C LYS A 10 7.48 -7.24 -15.99
N PHE A 11 7.63 -6.43 -17.04
CA PHE A 11 6.55 -5.60 -17.53
C PHE A 11 5.40 -6.48 -18.04
N VAL A 12 4.19 -6.22 -17.56
CA VAL A 12 3.03 -7.08 -17.83
C VAL A 12 2.31 -6.57 -19.07
N GLU A 13 2.04 -7.42 -20.06
CA GLU A 13 1.27 -7.02 -21.23
C GLU A 13 -0.24 -7.21 -21.05
N ASP A 14 -0.63 -8.17 -20.21
CA ASP A 14 -2.03 -8.51 -19.91
C ASP A 14 -2.30 -8.50 -18.39
N PHE A 15 -3.19 -7.60 -17.96
CA PHE A 15 -3.60 -7.42 -16.58
C PHE A 15 -5.09 -7.08 -16.54
N THR A 16 -5.84 -7.87 -15.79
CA THR A 16 -7.28 -7.62 -15.59
C THR A 16 -7.47 -6.59 -14.48
N LEU A 17 -7.71 -5.34 -14.89
CA LEU A 17 -8.04 -4.26 -13.98
C LEU A 17 -9.37 -4.55 -13.26
N SER A 18 -9.33 -4.68 -11.93
CA SER A 18 -10.49 -5.04 -11.12
C SER A 18 -10.68 -4.08 -9.94
N GLY A 19 -11.91 -3.64 -9.70
CA GLY A 19 -12.26 -2.79 -8.55
C GLY A 19 -11.62 -1.39 -8.55
N ALA A 20 -11.13 -0.90 -9.68
CA ALA A 20 -10.30 0.31 -9.70
C ALA A 20 -11.11 1.62 -9.58
N TYR A 21 -10.69 2.52 -8.69
CA TYR A 21 -11.19 3.90 -8.61
C TYR A 21 -10.08 4.87 -8.21
N MET A 22 -10.27 6.17 -8.46
CA MET A 22 -9.35 7.21 -7.97
C MET A 22 -9.94 7.96 -6.79
N PHE A 23 -9.07 8.45 -5.90
CA PHE A 23 -9.46 9.21 -4.73
C PHE A 23 -8.62 10.47 -4.53
N GLY A 24 -9.24 11.48 -3.93
CA GLY A 24 -8.64 12.75 -3.56
C GLY A 24 -8.25 12.80 -2.09
N VAL A 25 -8.34 13.99 -1.49
CA VAL A 25 -8.09 14.22 -0.06
C VAL A 25 -8.98 13.28 0.78
N ASP A 26 -8.46 12.82 1.92
CA ASP A 26 -9.15 11.93 2.86
C ASP A 26 -9.76 10.66 2.26
N SER A 27 -9.14 10.15 1.18
CA SER A 27 -9.61 8.98 0.44
C SER A 27 -11.01 9.13 -0.16
N ILE A 28 -11.48 10.37 -0.34
CA ILE A 28 -12.77 10.67 -0.96
C ILE A 28 -12.72 10.28 -2.44
N PRO A 29 -13.63 9.43 -2.95
CA PRO A 29 -13.69 9.05 -4.36
C PRO A 29 -13.84 10.27 -5.28
N LEU A 30 -13.08 10.28 -6.38
CA LEU A 30 -13.17 11.31 -7.41
C LEU A 30 -14.25 10.96 -8.42
N TYR A 31 -15.32 11.77 -8.48
CA TYR A 31 -16.40 11.62 -9.46
C TYR A 31 -16.04 12.17 -10.86
N THR A 32 -14.94 12.90 -10.98
CA THR A 32 -14.48 13.54 -12.23
C THR A 32 -13.53 12.65 -13.05
N VAL A 33 -13.44 11.37 -12.71
CA VAL A 33 -12.65 10.38 -13.46
C VAL A 33 -13.48 9.90 -14.64
N ASN A 34 -13.03 10.22 -15.85
CA ASN A 34 -13.75 9.85 -17.06
C ASN A 34 -13.57 8.35 -17.38
N LYS A 35 -12.35 7.83 -17.19
CA LYS A 35 -12.01 6.46 -17.55
C LYS A 35 -10.73 5.98 -16.85
N ILE A 36 -10.73 4.74 -16.39
CA ILE A 36 -9.54 3.99 -15.98
C ILE A 36 -9.43 2.79 -16.91
N THR A 37 -8.30 2.66 -17.62
CA THR A 37 -8.08 1.57 -18.59
C THR A 37 -6.69 1.02 -18.46
N PHE A 38 -6.55 -0.29 -18.66
CA PHE A 38 -5.26 -0.94 -18.84
C PHE A 38 -4.97 -1.14 -20.34
N LYS A 39 -3.77 -0.78 -20.81
CA LYS A 39 -3.32 -1.02 -22.18
C LYS A 39 -1.80 -1.20 -22.21
N LYS A 40 -1.33 -2.35 -22.72
CA LYS A 40 0.11 -2.65 -22.91
C LYS A 40 0.95 -2.36 -21.67
N GLY A 41 0.55 -2.88 -20.51
CA GLY A 41 1.28 -2.70 -19.25
C GLY A 41 1.15 -1.35 -18.57
N ILE A 42 0.29 -0.47 -19.09
CA ILE A 42 0.04 0.83 -18.50
C ILE A 42 -1.42 0.95 -18.09
N ILE A 43 -1.67 1.27 -16.82
CA ILE A 43 -2.95 1.79 -16.37
C ILE A 43 -2.98 3.29 -16.65
N GLU A 44 -3.90 3.71 -17.51
CA GLU A 44 -4.17 5.11 -17.80
C GLU A 44 -5.42 5.56 -17.06
N CYS A 45 -5.27 6.58 -16.23
CA CYS A 45 -6.36 7.24 -15.53
C CYS A 45 -6.58 8.63 -16.14
N LYS A 46 -7.73 8.82 -16.81
CA LYS A 46 -8.14 10.11 -17.40
C LYS A 46 -9.13 10.81 -16.46
N ARG A 47 -8.78 12.02 -16.05
CA ARG A 47 -9.56 12.88 -15.14
C ARG A 47 -9.53 14.32 -15.63
N LYS A 48 -10.49 15.13 -15.18
CA LYS A 48 -10.59 16.55 -15.57
C LYS A 48 -9.65 17.48 -14.79
N SER A 49 -9.37 17.17 -13.52
CA SER A 49 -8.51 17.99 -12.66
C SER A 49 -7.04 17.55 -12.71
N SER A 50 -6.12 18.50 -12.53
CA SER A 50 -4.67 18.25 -12.44
C SER A 50 -4.19 18.04 -11.00
N GLU A 51 -5.09 18.02 -10.02
CA GLU A 51 -4.77 17.86 -8.59
C GLU A 51 -4.16 16.49 -8.30
N SER A 52 -3.45 16.38 -7.17
CA SER A 52 -2.90 15.10 -6.73
C SER A 52 -4.01 14.11 -6.37
N ALA A 53 -3.93 12.89 -6.89
CA ALA A 53 -4.88 11.83 -6.59
C ALA A 53 -4.19 10.49 -6.40
N GLY A 54 -4.83 9.59 -5.65
CA GLY A 54 -4.42 8.20 -5.55
C GLY A 54 -5.26 7.31 -6.47
N LEU A 55 -4.72 6.14 -6.79
CA LEU A 55 -5.43 5.05 -7.45
C LEU A 55 -5.60 3.94 -6.40
N ALA A 56 -6.79 3.36 -6.31
CA ALA A 56 -7.01 2.14 -5.53
C ALA A 56 -7.58 1.05 -6.44
N LEU A 57 -7.13 -0.19 -6.24
CA LEU A 57 -7.51 -1.34 -7.06
C LEU A 57 -7.33 -2.66 -6.29
N LEU A 58 -7.93 -3.74 -6.81
CA LEU A 58 -7.59 -5.08 -6.37
C LEU A 58 -6.22 -5.47 -6.94
N TRP A 59 -5.31 -5.86 -6.04
CA TRP A 59 -3.95 -6.24 -6.37
C TRP A 59 -3.64 -7.63 -5.82
N PRO A 60 -3.09 -8.55 -6.63
CA PRO A 60 -2.66 -9.85 -6.16
C PRO A 60 -1.38 -9.71 -5.33
N VAL A 61 -1.38 -10.27 -4.12
CA VAL A 61 -0.21 -10.36 -3.26
C VAL A 61 -0.03 -11.80 -2.81
N GLU A 62 1.20 -12.30 -2.86
CA GLU A 62 1.50 -13.66 -2.43
C GLU A 62 1.16 -13.85 -0.95
N GLY A 63 0.50 -14.97 -0.62
CA GLY A 63 0.02 -15.25 0.74
C GLY A 63 -1.25 -14.49 1.18
N PHE A 64 -1.67 -13.44 0.47
CA PHE A 64 -2.87 -12.64 0.80
C PHE A 64 -3.98 -12.71 -0.24
N GLY A 65 -3.71 -13.23 -1.45
CA GLY A 65 -4.68 -13.28 -2.53
C GLY A 65 -4.90 -11.90 -3.17
N ASN A 66 -6.11 -11.62 -3.66
CA ASN A 66 -6.44 -10.32 -4.23
C ASN A 66 -6.99 -9.39 -3.14
N ILE A 67 -6.19 -8.40 -2.76
CA ILE A 67 -6.55 -7.44 -1.72
C ILE A 67 -6.70 -6.04 -2.29
N PHE A 68 -7.54 -5.23 -1.64
CA PHE A 68 -7.79 -3.86 -2.07
C PHE A 68 -6.67 -2.95 -1.56
N LEU A 69 -5.87 -2.38 -2.47
CA LEU A 69 -4.73 -1.55 -2.13
C LEU A 69 -4.80 -0.17 -2.80
N PRO A 70 -4.60 0.93 -2.04
CA PRO A 70 -4.42 2.25 -2.58
C PRO A 70 -2.94 2.56 -2.86
N THR A 71 -2.68 3.48 -3.79
CA THR A 71 -1.38 4.17 -3.93
C THR A 71 -1.33 5.39 -3.02
N ALA A 72 -0.16 6.04 -2.88
CA ALA A 72 -0.11 7.40 -2.36
C ALA A 72 -0.85 8.36 -3.32
N ARG A 73 -1.21 9.56 -2.85
CA ARG A 73 -1.68 10.61 -3.74
C ARG A 73 -0.50 11.20 -4.49
N LEU A 74 -0.56 11.14 -5.81
CA LEU A 74 0.54 11.54 -6.67
C LEU A 74 0.10 12.74 -7.52
N PRO A 75 1.00 13.70 -7.79
CA PRO A 75 0.74 14.75 -8.77
C PRO A 75 0.67 14.18 -10.18
N GLU A 76 0.12 14.94 -11.12
CA GLU A 76 0.20 14.58 -12.54
C GLU A 76 1.64 14.77 -13.05
N ARG A 77 2.20 13.79 -13.76
CA ARG A 77 3.50 13.93 -14.43
C ARG A 77 3.50 13.30 -15.82
N LYS A 78 4.49 13.68 -16.63
CA LYS A 78 4.68 13.11 -17.97
C LYS A 78 4.99 11.62 -17.93
N GLY A 79 5.90 11.16 -17.06
CA GLY A 79 6.26 9.74 -16.94
C GLY A 79 5.18 8.90 -16.23
N ALA A 80 5.12 7.61 -16.54
CA ALA A 80 4.29 6.69 -15.75
C ALA A 80 4.96 6.40 -14.40
N TYR A 81 4.17 6.19 -13.35
CA TYR A 81 4.63 5.73 -12.05
C TYR A 81 4.81 4.21 -12.04
N ASN A 82 5.70 3.67 -11.22
CA ASN A 82 5.75 2.23 -10.98
C ASN A 82 4.65 1.88 -9.98
N LEU A 83 3.64 1.11 -10.40
CA LEU A 83 2.48 0.82 -9.54
C LEU A 83 2.91 0.11 -8.25
N ASN A 84 3.75 -0.92 -8.36
CA ASN A 84 4.22 -1.76 -7.26
C ASN A 84 4.88 -0.90 -6.17
N VAL A 85 5.77 0.02 -6.59
CA VAL A 85 6.45 0.98 -5.68
C VAL A 85 5.43 1.87 -4.97
N GLU A 86 4.43 2.38 -5.67
CA GLU A 86 3.47 3.31 -5.07
C GLU A 86 2.43 2.62 -4.16
N LEU A 87 2.13 1.34 -4.40
CA LEU A 87 1.34 0.50 -3.49
C LEU A 87 2.12 0.23 -2.19
N ALA A 88 3.40 -0.15 -2.31
CA ALA A 88 4.29 -0.35 -1.16
C ALA A 88 4.43 0.93 -0.33
N ARG A 89 4.66 2.08 -1.00
CA ARG A 89 4.75 3.41 -0.36
C ARG A 89 3.51 3.71 0.47
N ALA A 90 2.33 3.50 -0.11
CA ALA A 90 1.07 3.77 0.57
C ALA A 90 0.86 2.88 1.79
N LYS A 91 1.16 1.58 1.66
CA LYS A 91 1.02 0.62 2.77
C LYS A 91 1.94 0.97 3.94
N LEU A 92 3.21 1.29 3.67
CA LEU A 92 4.16 1.71 4.71
C LEU A 92 3.74 3.02 5.39
N MET A 93 3.23 3.98 4.62
CA MET A 93 2.65 5.21 5.17
C MET A 93 1.46 4.92 6.09
N GLN A 94 0.52 4.06 5.66
CA GLN A 94 -0.64 3.66 6.46
C GLN A 94 -0.23 3.00 7.78
N ILE A 95 0.75 2.08 7.73
CA ILE A 95 1.27 1.42 8.92
C ILE A 95 1.87 2.44 9.89
N THR A 96 2.64 3.40 9.38
CA THR A 96 3.29 4.43 10.21
C THR A 96 2.24 5.27 10.92
N LEU A 97 1.25 5.79 10.18
CA LEU A 97 0.14 6.56 10.75
C LEU A 97 -0.67 5.75 11.78
N LYS A 98 -0.95 4.47 11.51
CA LYS A 98 -1.71 3.63 12.45
C LYS A 98 -0.97 3.31 13.74
N ARG A 99 0.35 3.15 13.68
CA ARG A 99 1.16 3.00 14.90
C ARG A 99 1.10 4.24 15.77
N GLU A 100 1.18 5.42 15.14
CA GLU A 100 1.07 6.70 15.83
C GLU A 100 -0.34 6.89 16.42
N ASP A 101 -1.40 6.70 15.63
CA ASP A 101 -2.80 6.80 16.07
C ASP A 101 -3.09 5.90 17.29
N TRP A 102 -2.51 4.70 17.31
CA TRP A 102 -2.76 3.70 18.35
C TRP A 102 -1.77 3.75 19.51
N SER A 103 -0.82 4.70 19.48
CA SER A 103 0.28 4.79 20.44
C SER A 103 1.06 3.47 20.61
N LEU A 104 1.15 2.67 19.54
CA LEU A 104 1.91 1.41 19.53
C LEU A 104 3.35 1.69 19.11
N PHE A 105 4.03 2.43 19.99
CA PHE A 105 5.47 2.66 19.94
C PHE A 105 6.20 1.47 20.56
N GLU A 106 7.38 1.15 20.06
CA GLU A 106 8.03 -0.13 20.37
C GLU A 106 8.49 -0.20 21.83
N GLU A 107 7.93 -1.18 22.55
CA GLU A 107 8.61 -1.77 23.69
C GLU A 107 8.69 -3.28 23.45
N SER A 108 9.85 -3.75 22.96
CA SER A 108 10.29 -5.17 22.98
C SER A 108 9.50 -6.21 22.15
N ASN A 109 8.87 -5.85 21.03
CA ASN A 109 8.11 -6.83 20.23
C ASN A 109 8.96 -7.57 19.18
N SER A 110 8.77 -8.90 19.07
CA SER A 110 9.40 -9.79 18.07
C SER A 110 9.13 -9.46 16.59
N PHE A 111 8.44 -8.36 16.30
CA PHE A 111 8.00 -7.97 14.97
C PHE A 111 8.64 -6.67 14.46
N THR A 112 9.48 -6.01 15.27
CA THR A 112 10.28 -4.83 14.84
C THR A 112 11.12 -5.17 13.60
N ASP A 113 11.67 -6.38 13.54
CA ASP A 113 12.49 -6.82 12.42
C ASP A 113 11.72 -6.81 11.09
N LEU A 114 10.43 -7.12 11.08
CA LEU A 114 9.62 -7.16 9.85
C LEU A 114 9.39 -5.77 9.26
N VAL A 115 9.10 -4.79 10.12
CA VAL A 115 8.86 -3.41 9.64
C VAL A 115 10.17 -2.77 9.19
N HIS A 116 11.29 -3.04 9.86
CA HIS A 116 12.62 -2.61 9.42
C HIS A 116 12.96 -3.23 8.06
N GLN A 117 12.85 -4.55 7.91
CA GLN A 117 13.08 -5.24 6.64
C GLN A 117 12.21 -4.68 5.51
N SER A 118 10.92 -4.42 5.75
CA SER A 118 10.05 -3.82 4.72
C SER A 118 10.50 -2.42 4.31
N LYS A 119 10.97 -1.61 5.26
CA LYS A 119 11.48 -0.26 4.99
C LYS A 119 12.79 -0.31 4.22
N ASP A 120 13.69 -1.21 4.60
CA ASP A 120 14.98 -1.39 3.93
C ASP A 120 14.80 -1.82 2.48
N LEU A 121 13.93 -2.81 2.23
CA LEU A 121 13.56 -3.22 0.87
C LEU A 121 12.93 -2.09 0.07
N PHE A 122 12.05 -1.29 0.69
CA PHE A 122 11.46 -0.14 0.02
C PHE A 122 12.51 0.94 -0.30
N ILE A 123 13.47 1.18 0.59
CA ILE A 123 14.59 2.09 0.34
C ILE A 123 15.43 1.58 -0.83
N GLU A 124 15.74 0.28 -0.87
CA GLU A 124 16.45 -0.35 -1.99
C GLU A 124 15.65 -0.21 -3.30
N ALA A 125 14.32 -0.37 -3.26
CA ALA A 125 13.45 -0.16 -4.41
C ALA A 125 13.55 1.28 -4.95
N LEU A 126 13.58 2.27 -4.06
CA LEU A 126 13.74 3.68 -4.45
C LEU A 126 15.14 3.97 -5.00
N GLN A 127 16.18 3.35 -4.45
CA GLN A 127 17.55 3.47 -4.97
C GLN A 127 17.69 2.87 -6.38
N ASN A 128 16.89 1.85 -6.70
CA ASN A 128 16.88 1.19 -8.00
C ASN A 128 15.78 1.70 -8.95
N ILE A 129 15.21 2.88 -8.72
CA ILE A 129 14.07 3.40 -9.52
C ILE A 129 14.39 3.59 -11.01
N SER A 130 15.67 3.69 -11.37
CA SER A 130 16.17 3.74 -12.74
C SER A 130 16.04 2.40 -13.49
N ASP A 131 15.94 1.28 -12.75
CA ASP A 131 15.55 -0.04 -13.25
C ASP A 131 14.15 -0.39 -12.71
N PRO A 132 13.08 -0.09 -13.47
CA PRO A 132 11.71 -0.30 -13.02
C PRO A 132 11.39 -1.76 -12.67
N GLY A 133 12.04 -2.72 -13.34
CA GLY A 133 11.85 -4.14 -13.08
C GLY A 133 12.42 -4.51 -11.72
N ARG A 134 13.68 -4.16 -11.44
CA ARG A 134 14.31 -4.39 -10.13
C ARG A 134 13.59 -3.65 -9.01
N ALA A 135 13.21 -2.39 -9.23
CA ALA A 135 12.44 -1.61 -8.25
C ALA A 135 11.09 -2.25 -7.93
N SER A 136 10.41 -2.84 -8.93
CA SER A 136 9.13 -3.51 -8.69
C SER A 136 9.26 -4.77 -7.83
N LEU A 137 10.31 -5.58 -8.03
CA LEU A 137 10.56 -6.78 -7.23
C LEU A 137 10.74 -6.42 -5.75
N LEU A 138 11.62 -5.45 -5.49
CA LEU A 138 11.90 -4.98 -4.14
C LEU A 138 10.67 -4.36 -3.48
N ALA A 139 9.84 -3.66 -4.26
CA ALA A 139 8.58 -3.10 -3.79
C ALA A 139 7.53 -4.18 -3.45
N ASP A 140 7.44 -5.24 -4.25
CA ASP A 140 6.55 -6.38 -3.98
C ASP A 140 6.95 -7.10 -2.68
N GLU A 141 8.25 -7.41 -2.52
CA GLU A 141 8.78 -8.02 -1.29
C GLU A 141 8.57 -7.13 -0.06
N SER A 142 8.77 -5.81 -0.21
CA SER A 142 8.46 -4.82 0.81
C SER A 142 6.97 -4.85 1.18
N LEU A 143 6.08 -4.87 0.18
CA LEU A 143 4.63 -4.84 0.37
C LEU A 143 4.15 -6.09 1.11
N GLU A 144 4.66 -7.27 0.76
CA GLU A 144 4.34 -8.53 1.43
C GLU A 144 4.71 -8.50 2.92
N LYS A 145 5.95 -8.09 3.25
CA LYS A 145 6.38 -7.96 4.65
C LYS A 145 5.56 -6.90 5.40
N ALA A 146 5.26 -5.78 4.74
CA ALA A 146 4.44 -4.72 5.32
C ALA A 146 3.03 -5.22 5.64
N LEU A 147 2.43 -6.06 4.79
CA LEU A 147 1.12 -6.65 5.03
C LEU A 147 1.14 -7.62 6.21
N VAL A 148 2.13 -8.52 6.28
CA VAL A 148 2.32 -9.42 7.43
C VAL A 148 2.46 -8.62 8.73
N PHE A 149 3.25 -7.55 8.70
CA PHE A 149 3.38 -6.66 9.85
C PHE A 149 2.05 -5.97 10.20
N SER A 150 1.29 -5.50 9.22
CA SER A 150 0.01 -4.82 9.46
C SER A 150 -1.05 -5.73 10.11
N GLU A 151 -1.08 -7.01 9.75
CA GLU A 151 -1.95 -8.00 10.40
C GLU A 151 -1.54 -8.21 11.86
N LYS A 152 -0.23 -8.40 12.11
CA LYS A 152 0.30 -8.58 13.47
C LYS A 152 0.07 -7.34 14.35
N LEU A 153 0.24 -6.15 13.79
CA LEU A 153 -0.04 -4.89 14.48
C LEU A 153 -1.51 -4.79 14.88
N SER A 154 -2.41 -5.13 13.96
CA SER A 154 -3.86 -5.10 14.20
C SER A 154 -4.28 -6.13 15.26
N ALA A 155 -3.75 -7.35 15.19
CA ALA A 155 -3.97 -8.38 16.21
C ALA A 155 -3.50 -7.93 17.60
N ARG A 156 -2.29 -7.37 17.69
CA ARG A 156 -1.74 -6.86 18.95
C ARG A 156 -2.59 -5.73 19.54
N HIS A 157 -3.05 -4.81 18.70
CA HIS A 157 -3.93 -3.74 19.13
C HIS A 157 -5.24 -4.28 19.71
N ALA A 158 -5.83 -5.29 19.07
CA ALA A 158 -7.03 -5.96 19.59
C ALA A 158 -6.79 -6.64 20.95
N GLU A 159 -5.66 -7.34 21.12
CA GLU A 159 -5.29 -7.98 22.39
C GLU A 159 -5.21 -6.99 23.56
N LEU A 160 -4.61 -5.81 23.34
CA LEU A 160 -4.50 -4.78 24.36
C LEU A 160 -5.88 -4.31 24.84
N PHE A 161 -6.79 -4.03 23.90
CA PHE A 161 -8.17 -3.68 24.24
C PHE A 161 -8.95 -4.80 24.93
N PHE A 162 -8.74 -6.06 24.52
CA PHE A 162 -9.34 -7.19 25.21
C PHE A 162 -8.83 -7.28 26.65
N ALA A 163 -7.51 -7.19 26.87
CA ALA A 163 -6.91 -7.26 28.20
C ALA A 163 -7.44 -6.17 29.14
N GLU A 164 -7.58 -4.92 28.66
CA GLU A 164 -8.19 -3.84 29.43
C GLU A 164 -9.65 -4.13 29.81
N LYS A 165 -10.46 -4.62 28.86
CA LYS A 165 -11.86 -5.00 29.12
C LYS A 165 -11.96 -6.11 30.17
N TYR A 166 -11.10 -7.11 30.12
CA TYR A 166 -11.08 -8.19 31.11
C TYR A 166 -10.68 -7.69 32.49
N LYS A 167 -9.67 -6.81 32.62
CA LYS A 167 -9.31 -6.19 33.90
C LYS A 167 -10.46 -5.40 34.51
N ASN A 168 -11.20 -4.64 33.70
CA ASN A 168 -12.30 -3.81 34.17
C ASN A 168 -13.55 -4.61 34.59
N LYS A 169 -13.79 -5.80 34.01
CA LYS A 169 -14.88 -6.69 34.46
C LYS A 169 -14.66 -7.29 35.86
N VAL A 170 -13.40 -7.42 36.30
CA VAL A 170 -13.07 -7.97 37.62
C VAL A 170 -13.39 -6.97 38.76
N LEU A 171 -13.41 -5.67 38.47
CA LEU A 171 -13.72 -4.60 39.44
C LEU A 171 -15.22 -4.31 39.61
N GLY A 172 -16.09 -5.05 38.90
CA GLY A 172 -17.56 -4.87 38.94
C GLY A 172 -18.31 -5.86 39.83
N ARG A 173 -17.63 -6.53 40.78
CA ARG A 173 -18.24 -7.39 41.79
C ARG A 173 -17.78 -7.02 43.18
#